data_AF-A0ABC8KE61-F1
#
_entry.id   AF-A0ABC8KE61-F1
#
_cell.length_a   1.000
_cell.length_b   1.000
_cell.length_c   1.000
_cell.angle_alpha   90.00
_cell.angle_beta   90.00
_cell.angle_gamma   90.00
#
_symmetry.space_group_name_H-M   'P 1'
#
loop_
_entity.id
_entity.type
_entity.pdbx_description
1 polymer ?
#
loop_
_entity_poly.entity_id
_entity_poly.type
_entity_poly.pdbx_seq_one_letter_code
_entity_poly.pdbx_strand_id
1 'polypeptide(L)'
;MVKVFIDCFEKMILKSEKLLREKEVSSGGEDTIELDLEAEFSSLALDIIGFSVFNYNFGSVTKESHVVKETDVENLQQHDYSNLKDASLIQFLVDMRGVDIDDRQARLYNLLLIVGHETTAASLTLNVYLLAQNPEKKWKAQAEVDIVFGEGAHTNESLKKLEYVTL
;
A
#
# COMPACT_ATOMS: atom_id res chain seq x y z
N MET A 1 -10.62 -0.33 -6.24
CA MET A 1 -9.83 -1.01 -5.19
C MET A 1 -8.62 -1.73 -5.76
N VAL A 2 -8.73 -2.86 -6.47
CA VAL A 2 -7.55 -3.59 -7.05
C VAL A 2 -6.56 -2.68 -7.80
N LYS A 3 -7.08 -1.75 -8.61
CA LYS A 3 -6.25 -0.75 -9.30
C LYS A 3 -5.38 0.10 -8.35
N VAL A 4 -5.93 0.57 -7.23
CA VAL A 4 -5.18 1.35 -6.23
C VAL A 4 -4.02 0.53 -5.66
N PHE A 5 -4.27 -0.74 -5.35
CA PHE A 5 -3.21 -1.63 -4.86
C PHE A 5 -2.10 -1.76 -5.90
N ILE A 6 -2.44 -2.06 -7.15
CA ILE A 6 -1.46 -2.19 -8.24
C ILE A 6 -0.68 -0.89 -8.43
N ASP A 7 -1.37 0.24 -8.58
CA ASP A 7 -0.74 1.55 -8.80
C ASP A 7 0.23 1.92 -7.66
N CYS A 8 -0.11 1.60 -6.40
CA CYS A 8 0.75 1.81 -5.25
C CYS A 8 1.96 0.86 -5.24
N PHE A 9 1.75 -0.43 -5.55
CA PHE A 9 2.83 -1.42 -5.64
C PHE A 9 3.80 -1.11 -6.79
N GLU A 10 3.30 -0.73 -7.96
CA GLU A 10 4.12 -0.33 -9.11
C GLU A 10 5.03 0.86 -8.76
N LYS A 11 4.50 1.87 -8.06
CA LYS A 11 5.31 3.00 -7.58
C LYS A 11 6.44 2.56 -6.65
N MET A 12 6.18 1.59 -5.76
CA MET A 12 7.19 1.06 -4.85
C MET A 12 8.28 0.31 -5.64
N ILE A 13 7.89 -0.53 -6.60
CA ILE A 13 8.83 -1.24 -7.48
C ILE A 13 9.70 -0.26 -8.25
N LEU A 14 9.09 0.75 -8.89
CA LEU A 14 9.81 1.78 -9.63
C LEU A 14 10.80 2.56 -8.76
N LYS A 15 10.44 2.83 -7.49
CA LYS A 15 11.36 3.42 -6.51
C LYS A 15 12.54 2.49 -6.22
N SER A 16 12.29 1.23 -5.90
CA SER A 16 13.37 0.25 -5.63
C SER A 16 14.30 0.07 -6.82
N GLU A 17 13.77 -0.03 -8.03
CA GLU A 17 14.58 -0.10 -9.25
C GLU A 17 15.41 1.17 -9.50
N LYS A 18 14.84 2.34 -9.21
CA LYS A 18 15.58 3.61 -9.32
C LYS A 18 16.78 3.62 -8.36
N LEU A 19 16.59 3.18 -7.12
CA LEU A 19 17.66 3.08 -6.13
C LEU A 19 18.75 2.09 -6.54
N LEU A 20 18.37 0.94 -7.13
CA LEU A 20 19.31 -0.01 -7.74
C LEU A 20 20.18 0.65 -8.80
N ARG A 21 19.54 1.29 -9.79
CA ARG A 21 20.25 1.97 -10.89
C ARG A 21 21.19 3.08 -10.41
N GLU A 22 20.78 3.85 -9.40
CA GLU A 22 21.61 4.91 -8.82
C GLU A 22 22.85 4.36 -8.10
N LYS A 23 22.72 3.20 -7.42
CA LYS A 23 23.87 2.53 -6.79
C LYS A 23 24.81 1.91 -7.81
N GLU A 24 24.31 1.24 -8.85
CA GLU A 24 25.16 0.66 -9.92
C GLU A 24 26.12 1.70 -10.52
N VAL A 25 25.63 2.92 -10.74
CA VAL A 25 26.41 4.05 -11.28
C VAL A 25 27.44 4.58 -10.29
N SER A 26 27.17 4.47 -8.98
CA SER A 26 27.96 5.11 -7.92
C SER A 26 29.01 4.18 -7.28
N SER A 27 28.75 2.86 -7.20
CA SER A 27 29.60 1.90 -6.47
C SER A 27 30.46 0.99 -7.34
N GLY A 28 30.43 1.13 -8.67
CA GLY A 28 31.37 0.41 -9.56
C GLY A 28 31.15 -1.11 -9.60
N GLY A 29 29.91 -1.58 -9.46
CA GLY A 29 29.54 -2.98 -9.73
C GLY A 29 28.86 -3.76 -8.59
N GLU A 30 28.44 -3.11 -7.49
CA GLU A 30 27.56 -3.78 -6.52
C GLU A 30 26.10 -3.72 -6.96
N ASP A 31 25.55 -4.88 -7.33
CA ASP A 31 24.15 -5.08 -7.77
C ASP A 31 23.20 -5.37 -6.58
N THR A 32 23.52 -4.82 -5.40
CA THR A 32 22.76 -5.08 -4.17
C THR A 32 22.41 -3.79 -3.45
N ILE A 33 21.13 -3.63 -3.10
CA ILE A 33 20.65 -2.57 -2.23
C ILE A 33 20.23 -3.15 -0.88
N GLU A 34 20.51 -2.40 0.18
CA GLU A 34 19.91 -2.65 1.49
C GLU A 34 18.62 -1.84 1.54
N LEU A 35 17.51 -2.51 1.83
CA LEU A 35 16.20 -1.90 1.99
C LEU A 35 15.66 -2.22 3.38
N ASP A 36 15.10 -1.20 4.03
CA ASP A 36 14.26 -1.39 5.20
C ASP A 36 12.85 -1.77 4.75
N LEU A 37 12.57 -3.08 4.72
CA LEU A 37 11.29 -3.61 4.28
C LEU A 37 10.12 -3.14 5.16
N GLU A 38 10.35 -2.91 6.46
CA GLU A 38 9.30 -2.44 7.36
C GLU A 38 8.90 -1.00 7.00
N ALA A 39 9.90 -0.14 6.79
CA ALA A 39 9.66 1.24 6.39
C ALA A 39 8.98 1.34 5.00
N GLU A 40 9.42 0.53 4.02
CA GLU A 40 8.84 0.52 2.68
C GLU A 40 7.39 -0.01 2.68
N PHE A 41 7.10 -1.11 3.39
CA PHE A 41 5.74 -1.62 3.50
C PHE A 41 4.82 -0.73 4.34
N SER A 42 5.37 -0.01 5.31
CA SER A 42 4.64 1.01 6.07
C SER A 42 4.18 2.15 5.17
N SER A 43 5.08 2.68 4.34
CA SER A 43 4.76 3.68 3.32
C SER A 43 3.71 3.18 2.31
N LEU A 44 3.86 1.92 1.86
CA LEU A 44 2.91 1.31 0.94
C LEU A 44 1.52 1.17 1.54
N ALA A 45 1.42 0.63 2.75
CA ALA A 45 0.15 0.45 3.45
C ALA A 45 -0.53 1.80 3.72
N LEU A 46 0.24 2.84 4.05
CA LEU A 46 -0.27 4.18 4.27
C LEU A 46 -0.90 4.78 3.00
N ASP A 47 -0.23 4.70 1.85
CA ASP A 47 -0.77 5.19 0.58
C ASP A 47 -2.03 4.39 0.16
N ILE A 48 -2.03 3.06 0.33
CA ILE A 48 -3.19 2.21 0.00
C ILE A 48 -4.41 2.59 0.85
N ILE A 49 -4.23 2.74 2.17
CA ILE A 49 -5.31 3.10 3.09
C ILE A 49 -5.77 4.54 2.80
N GLY A 50 -4.83 5.46 2.56
CA GLY A 50 -5.11 6.85 2.19
C GLY A 50 -6.03 6.94 0.98
N PHE A 51 -5.65 6.29 -0.13
CA PHE A 51 -6.45 6.30 -1.35
C PHE A 51 -7.77 5.55 -1.17
N SER A 52 -7.78 4.38 -0.54
CA SER A 52 -8.98 3.53 -0.46
C SER A 52 -10.04 4.08 0.49
N VAL A 53 -9.62 4.69 1.60
CA VAL A 53 -10.53 5.14 2.66
C VAL A 53 -10.83 6.62 2.55
N PHE A 54 -9.81 7.44 2.29
CA PHE A 54 -9.90 8.90 2.33
C PHE A 54 -9.84 9.55 0.94
N ASN A 55 -9.59 8.77 -0.13
CA ASN A 55 -9.23 9.29 -1.44
C ASN A 55 -8.06 10.29 -1.38
N TYR A 56 -7.12 10.05 -0.47
CA TYR A 56 -5.98 10.93 -0.20
C TYR A 56 -4.66 10.26 -0.55
N ASN A 57 -3.81 10.99 -1.27
CA ASN A 57 -2.46 10.54 -1.62
C ASN A 57 -1.43 11.17 -0.68
N PHE A 58 -0.91 10.41 0.29
CA PHE A 58 0.20 10.90 1.12
C PHE A 58 1.48 11.02 0.27
N GLY A 59 1.64 10.12 -0.69
CA GLY A 59 2.85 9.99 -1.49
C GLY A 59 4.00 9.46 -0.65
N SER A 60 3.69 8.64 0.35
CA SER A 60 4.67 8.08 1.28
C SER A 60 5.56 7.02 0.61
N VAL A 61 5.07 6.40 -0.47
CA VAL A 61 5.90 5.51 -1.30
C VAL A 61 6.96 6.31 -2.05
N THR A 62 6.66 7.52 -2.53
CA THR A 62 7.57 8.31 -3.38
C THR A 62 8.41 9.32 -2.61
N LYS A 63 7.96 9.77 -1.43
CA LYS A 63 8.68 10.67 -0.52
C LYS A 63 9.41 9.85 0.55
N GLU A 64 10.58 10.30 1.00
CA GLU A 64 11.36 9.68 2.10
C GLU A 64 10.74 9.91 3.50
N SER A 65 9.42 9.91 3.62
CA SER A 65 8.74 10.18 4.90
C SER A 65 7.70 9.11 5.18
N HIS A 66 8.10 8.17 6.04
CA HIS A 66 7.28 7.07 6.56
C HIS A 66 6.31 7.51 7.66
N VAL A 67 6.24 8.81 7.95
CA VAL A 67 5.49 9.37 9.07
C VAL A 67 4.37 10.23 8.53
N VAL A 68 3.14 9.92 8.97
CA VAL A 68 1.99 10.81 8.76
C VAL A 68 2.28 12.13 9.46
N LYS A 69 2.39 13.21 8.69
CA LYS A 69 2.65 14.53 9.25
C LYS A 69 1.38 15.08 9.87
N GLU A 70 1.52 15.95 10.86
CA GLU A 70 0.39 16.68 11.43
C GLU A 70 -0.39 17.43 10.33
N THR A 71 0.31 17.98 9.34
CA THR A 71 -0.29 18.61 8.15
C THR A 71 -1.16 17.65 7.33
N ASP A 72 -0.81 16.36 7.26
CA ASP A 72 -1.60 15.38 6.52
C ASP A 72 -2.89 15.06 7.28
N VAL A 73 -2.82 14.99 8.62
CA VAL A 73 -4.00 14.82 9.49
C VAL A 73 -4.93 16.03 9.39
N GLU A 74 -4.39 17.24 9.38
CA GLU A 74 -5.17 18.48 9.18
C GLU A 74 -5.85 18.49 7.80
N ASN A 75 -5.13 18.11 6.73
CA ASN A 75 -5.69 18.02 5.39
C ASN A 75 -6.86 17.02 5.29
N LEU A 76 -6.79 15.92 6.03
CA LEU A 76 -7.88 14.93 6.10
C LEU A 76 -9.10 15.44 6.88
N GLN A 77 -8.90 16.30 7.88
CA GLN A 77 -9.98 16.93 8.63
C GLN A 77 -10.68 18.03 7.82
N GLN A 78 -9.93 18.73 6.97
CA GLN A 78 -10.47 19.78 6.09
C GLN A 78 -11.02 19.24 4.76
N HIS A 79 -10.89 17.94 4.50
CA HIS A 79 -11.42 17.33 3.29
C HIS A 79 -12.95 17.36 3.30
N ASP A 80 -13.54 18.07 2.34
CA ASP A 80 -14.99 18.05 2.11
C ASP A 80 -15.36 16.76 1.37
N TYR A 81 -15.66 15.72 2.13
CA TYR A 81 -16.03 14.42 1.58
C TYR A 81 -17.31 14.49 0.76
N SER A 82 -18.27 15.32 1.17
CA SER A 82 -19.60 15.53 0.55
C SER A 82 -19.56 15.92 -0.94
N ASN A 83 -18.44 16.46 -1.42
CA ASN A 83 -18.28 16.96 -2.79
C ASN A 83 -17.32 16.09 -3.64
N LEU A 84 -16.87 14.95 -3.13
CA LEU A 84 -16.03 14.02 -3.86
C LEU A 84 -16.88 13.19 -4.83
N LYS A 85 -16.54 13.26 -6.12
CA LYS A 85 -17.14 12.41 -7.16
C LYS A 85 -16.62 10.96 -7.13
N ASP A 86 -15.49 10.74 -6.47
CA ASP A 86 -14.83 9.44 -6.42
C ASP A 86 -15.25 8.68 -5.15
N ALA A 87 -15.66 7.43 -5.31
CA ALA A 87 -16.15 6.59 -4.24
C ALA A 87 -15.02 6.23 -3.25
N SER A 88 -14.98 6.90 -2.10
CA SER A 88 -14.19 6.50 -0.93
C SER A 88 -15.06 5.74 0.07
N LEU A 89 -14.45 4.96 0.97
CA LEU A 89 -15.21 4.27 2.04
C LEU A 89 -15.95 5.29 2.91
N ILE A 90 -15.33 6.44 3.18
CA ILE A 90 -15.95 7.53 3.92
C ILE A 90 -17.18 8.07 3.19
N GLN A 91 -17.06 8.33 1.87
CA GLN A 91 -18.20 8.78 1.07
C GLN A 91 -19.35 7.78 1.10
N PHE A 92 -19.04 6.49 0.94
CA PHE A 92 -20.05 5.42 1.04
C PHE A 92 -20.74 5.39 2.43
N LEU A 93 -19.98 5.61 3.51
CA LEU A 93 -20.53 5.64 4.87
C LEU A 93 -21.39 6.88 5.13
N VAL A 94 -21.06 8.02 4.52
CA VAL A 94 -21.89 9.24 4.53
C VAL A 94 -23.20 8.97 3.78
N ASP A 95 -23.10 8.46 2.55
CA ASP A 95 -24.24 8.18 1.67
C ASP A 95 -25.24 7.19 2.31
N MET A 96 -24.74 6.13 2.94
CA MET A 96 -25.59 5.12 3.60
C MET A 96 -26.26 5.63 4.88
N ARG A 97 -25.61 6.53 5.62
CA ARG A 97 -26.18 7.08 6.87
C ARG A 97 -27.04 8.32 6.64
N GLY A 98 -26.89 9.01 5.51
CA GLY A 98 -27.62 10.24 5.21
C GLY A 98 -27.35 11.39 6.20
N VAL A 99 -26.25 11.30 6.95
CA VAL A 99 -25.81 12.29 7.94
C VAL A 99 -24.31 12.49 7.76
N ASP A 100 -23.88 13.75 7.77
CA ASP A 100 -22.46 14.12 7.71
C ASP A 100 -21.67 13.50 8.86
N ILE A 101 -20.39 13.23 8.59
CA ILE A 101 -19.46 12.70 9.58
C ILE A 101 -19.07 13.83 10.55
N ASP A 102 -19.53 13.72 11.79
CA ASP A 102 -19.06 14.58 12.90
C ASP A 102 -17.55 14.40 13.14
N ASP A 103 -16.89 15.43 13.66
CA ASP A 103 -15.46 15.48 13.98
C ASP A 103 -14.99 14.27 14.80
N ARG A 104 -15.85 13.73 15.67
CA ARG A 104 -15.53 12.53 16.45
C ARG A 104 -15.39 11.30 15.56
N GLN A 105 -16.25 11.16 14.56
CA GLN A 105 -16.20 10.05 13.61
C GLN A 105 -15.01 10.18 12.66
N ALA A 106 -14.71 11.40 12.19
CA ALA A 106 -13.49 11.67 11.40
C ALA A 106 -12.21 11.28 12.16
N ARG A 107 -12.11 11.66 13.44
CA ARG A 107 -10.99 11.23 14.31
C ARG A 107 -10.92 9.72 14.50
N LEU A 108 -12.06 9.03 14.62
CA LEU A 108 -12.11 7.57 14.72
C LEU A 108 -11.63 6.90 13.43
N TYR A 109 -11.94 7.46 12.27
CA TYR A 109 -11.44 6.92 11.00
C TYR A 109 -9.94 7.14 10.82
N ASN A 110 -9.37 8.24 11.31
CA ASN A 110 -7.91 8.44 11.29
C ASN A 110 -7.14 7.34 12.05
N LEU A 111 -7.75 6.69 13.05
CA LEU A 111 -7.14 5.55 13.73
C LEU A 111 -6.89 4.37 12.79
N LEU A 112 -7.71 4.21 11.74
CA LEU A 112 -7.53 3.16 10.73
C LEU A 112 -6.20 3.35 9.97
N LEU A 113 -5.78 4.59 9.72
CA LEU A 113 -4.46 4.88 9.16
C LEU A 113 -3.38 4.41 10.13
N ILE A 114 -3.42 4.91 11.36
CA ILE A 114 -2.37 4.69 12.37
C ILE A 114 -2.22 3.19 12.69
N VAL A 115 -3.32 2.49 12.97
CA VAL A 115 -3.25 1.08 13.40
C VAL A 115 -3.14 0.13 12.21
N GLY A 116 -3.77 0.46 11.07
CA GLY A 116 -3.83 -0.42 9.91
C GLY A 116 -2.51 -0.52 9.16
N HIS A 117 -1.76 0.58 9.05
CA HIS A 117 -0.52 0.59 8.27
C HIS A 117 0.60 -0.21 8.96
N GLU A 118 0.81 -0.05 10.27
CA GLU A 118 1.84 -0.77 11.03
C GLU A 118 1.60 -2.29 11.04
N THR A 119 0.35 -2.71 11.31
CA THR A 119 0.02 -4.14 11.37
C THR A 119 0.15 -4.82 10.00
N THR A 120 -0.24 -4.13 8.93
CA THR A 120 -0.07 -4.64 7.55
C THR A 120 1.40 -4.72 7.16
N ALA A 121 2.18 -3.68 7.47
CA ALA A 121 3.62 -3.65 7.19
C ALA A 121 4.36 -4.78 7.92
N ALA A 122 4.11 -4.96 9.22
CA ALA A 122 4.71 -6.02 10.01
C ALA A 122 4.37 -7.42 9.44
N SER A 123 3.12 -7.62 9.00
CA SER A 123 2.71 -8.89 8.37
C SER A 123 3.44 -9.13 7.04
N LEU A 124 3.54 -8.14 6.17
CA LEU A 124 4.27 -8.25 4.89
C LEU A 124 5.77 -8.48 5.11
N THR A 125 6.40 -7.74 6.02
CA THR A 125 7.80 -7.91 6.39
C THR A 125 8.07 -9.33 6.87
N LEU A 126 7.22 -9.86 7.76
CA LEU A 126 7.36 -11.23 8.26
C LEU A 126 7.17 -12.27 7.14
N ASN A 127 6.19 -12.08 6.27
CA ASN A 127 5.97 -12.98 5.13
C ASN A 127 7.19 -13.01 4.19
N VAL A 128 7.72 -11.84 3.82
CA VAL A 128 8.92 -11.76 2.97
C VAL A 128 10.13 -12.38 3.65
N TYR A 129 10.32 -12.12 4.95
CA TYR A 129 11.39 -12.74 5.75
C TYR A 129 11.29 -14.27 5.79
N LEU A 130 10.08 -14.83 5.96
CA LEU A 130 9.86 -16.27 5.97
C LEU A 130 10.09 -16.90 4.58
N LEU A 131 9.67 -16.22 3.51
CA LEU A 131 9.92 -16.67 2.14
C LEU A 131 11.40 -16.63 1.79
N ALA A 132 12.14 -15.59 2.23
CA ALA A 132 13.58 -15.49 2.02
C ALA A 132 14.35 -16.65 2.67
N GLN A 133 13.89 -17.13 3.83
CA GLN A 133 14.47 -18.31 4.50
C GLN A 133 14.02 -19.66 3.92
N ASN A 134 12.96 -19.69 3.11
CA ASN A 134 12.42 -20.91 2.53
C ASN A 134 12.34 -20.81 0.99
N PRO A 135 13.48 -20.96 0.27
CA PRO A 135 13.52 -20.78 -1.18
C PRO A 135 12.51 -21.65 -1.95
N GLU A 136 12.30 -22.91 -1.51
CA GLU A 136 11.30 -23.82 -2.10
C GLU A 136 9.89 -23.22 -2.07
N LYS A 137 9.49 -22.64 -0.94
CA LYS A 137 8.18 -21.99 -0.77
C LYS A 137 8.11 -20.69 -1.55
N LYS A 138 9.20 -19.93 -1.63
CA LYS A 138 9.32 -18.73 -2.46
C LYS A 138 9.07 -19.06 -3.94
N TRP A 139 9.74 -20.06 -4.50
CA TRP A 139 9.54 -20.44 -5.90
C TRP A 139 8.13 -20.94 -6.17
N LYS A 140 7.53 -21.69 -5.23
CA LYS A 140 6.13 -22.11 -5.35
C LYS A 140 5.16 -20.92 -5.36
N ALA A 141 5.36 -19.96 -4.46
CA ALA A 141 4.56 -18.73 -4.42
C ALA A 141 4.72 -17.91 -5.70
N GLN A 142 5.96 -17.74 -6.17
CA GLN A 142 6.25 -17.01 -7.40
C GLN A 142 5.62 -17.69 -8.62
N ALA A 143 5.73 -19.01 -8.72
CA ALA A 143 5.11 -19.76 -9.82
C ALA A 143 3.58 -19.61 -9.86
N GLU A 144 2.91 -19.62 -8.71
CA GLU A 144 1.47 -19.34 -8.65
C GLU A 144 1.15 -17.93 -9.17
N VAL A 145 1.87 -16.93 -8.69
CA VAL A 145 1.69 -15.54 -9.12
C VAL A 145 1.93 -15.41 -10.63
N ASP A 146 2.98 -16.01 -11.17
CA ASP A 146 3.31 -15.98 -12.59
C ASP A 146 2.21 -16.64 -13.44
N ILE A 147 1.64 -17.77 -12.99
CA ILE A 147 0.54 -18.47 -13.67
C ILE A 147 -0.75 -17.66 -13.64
N VAL A 148 -1.08 -17.06 -12.51
CA VAL A 148 -2.36 -16.37 -12.29
C VAL A 148 -2.36 -14.97 -12.91
N PHE A 149 -1.25 -14.23 -12.79
CA PHE A 149 -1.19 -12.84 -13.21
C PHE A 149 -0.52 -12.62 -14.56
N GLY A 150 0.44 -13.44 -15.00
CA GLY A 150 1.03 -13.44 -16.35
C GLY A 150 1.13 -12.06 -17.03
N GLU A 151 0.83 -12.00 -18.34
CA GLU A 151 0.67 -10.73 -19.10
C GLU A 151 -0.78 -10.20 -19.05
N GLY A 152 -1.62 -10.72 -18.16
CA GLY A 152 -3.06 -10.45 -18.13
C GLY A 152 -3.45 -9.25 -17.27
N ALA A 153 -4.67 -8.73 -17.48
CA ALA A 153 -5.22 -7.71 -16.60
C ALA A 153 -5.41 -8.26 -15.18
N HIS A 154 -4.83 -7.57 -14.21
CA HIS A 154 -4.95 -7.89 -12.79
C HIS A 154 -6.35 -7.49 -12.28
N THR A 155 -7.28 -8.46 -12.26
CA THR A 155 -8.67 -8.24 -11.83
C THR A 155 -8.96 -8.85 -10.46
N ASN A 156 -10.09 -8.48 -9.86
CA ASN A 156 -10.60 -9.13 -8.64
C ASN A 156 -10.78 -10.64 -8.81
N GLU A 157 -11.13 -11.10 -10.01
CA GLU A 157 -11.28 -12.52 -10.29
C GLU A 157 -9.93 -13.25 -10.32
N SER A 158 -8.87 -12.59 -10.78
CA SER A 158 -7.51 -13.13 -10.74
C SER A 158 -7.04 -13.33 -9.29
N LEU A 159 -7.33 -12.39 -8.39
CA LEU A 159 -6.98 -12.52 -6.97
C LEU A 159 -7.61 -13.76 -6.30
N LYS A 160 -8.83 -14.13 -6.69
CA LYS A 160 -9.52 -15.31 -6.15
C LYS A 160 -8.91 -16.64 -6.61
N LYS A 161 -8.03 -16.63 -7.62
CA LYS A 161 -7.37 -17.82 -8.15
C LYS A 161 -6.03 -18.12 -7.45
N LEU A 162 -5.57 -17.22 -6.59
CA LEU A 162 -4.44 -17.48 -5.71
C LEU A 162 -4.94 -18.40 -4.58
N GLU A 163 -4.35 -19.59 -4.45
CA GLU A 163 -4.70 -20.54 -3.38
C GLU A 163 -3.55 -20.70 -2.38
N TYR A 164 -2.31 -20.43 -2.81
CA TYR A 164 -1.11 -20.62 -2.01
C TYR A 164 -0.62 -19.33 -1.36
N VAL A 165 -0.74 -18.19 -2.04
CA VAL A 165 -0.34 -16.87 -1.51
C VAL A 165 -1.42 -16.25 -0.61
N THR A 166 -2.66 -16.66 -0.76
CA THR A 166 -3.81 -16.15 0.00
C THR A 166 -4.04 -16.99 1.25
N LEU A 167 -4.29 -16.32 2.38
CA LEU A 167 -4.75 -16.94 3.63
C LEU A 167 -6.17 -17.50 3.51
#